data_AF-A0A8S2A440-F1
#
_entry.id   AF-A0A8S2A440-F1
#
_cell.length_a   1.000
_cell.length_b   1.000
_cell.length_c   1.000
_cell.angle_alpha   90.00
_cell.angle_beta   90.00
_cell.angle_gamma   90.00
#
_symmetry.space_group_name_H-M   'P 1'
#
loop_
_entity.id
_entity.type
_entity.pdbx_description
1 polymer ?
#
loop_
_entity_poly.entity_id
_entity_poly.type
_entity_poly.pdbx_seq_one_letter_code
_entity_poly.pdbx_strand_id
1 'polypeptide(L)'
;MAMSNVQPLLLLVASLFFLPALHGAIDFEYCGKNGNDYGNVNRIEISQNPSVGPEESSSLTIYVYGSASKNITVGTLVYVTFKDGEFTGLLKTYNLCDVSACNTEAEIEAGTNFLLTLPEVLYVGFDEVTILTFFT
;
A
#
# COMPACT_ATOMS: atom_id res chain seq x y z
N MET A 1 -56.38 -11.70 -3.62
CA MET A 1 -54.98 -12.16 -3.66
C MET A 1 -54.11 -10.96 -3.31
N ALA A 2 -53.64 -10.89 -2.06
CA ALA A 2 -52.74 -9.84 -1.62
C ALA A 2 -51.36 -10.48 -1.45
N MET A 3 -50.46 -10.25 -2.42
CA MET A 3 -49.09 -10.70 -2.29
C MET A 3 -48.42 -9.87 -1.18
N SER A 4 -47.84 -10.57 -0.20
CA SER A 4 -47.12 -9.97 0.91
C SER A 4 -45.90 -9.23 0.40
N ASN A 5 -45.96 -7.90 0.36
CA ASN A 5 -44.87 -7.01 -0.03
C ASN A 5 -43.69 -6.99 0.97
N VAL A 6 -43.73 -7.80 2.04
CA VAL A 6 -42.73 -7.80 3.11
C VAL A 6 -41.54 -8.70 2.79
N GLN A 7 -41.75 -9.72 1.94
CA GLN A 7 -40.75 -10.74 1.63
C GLN A 7 -39.54 -10.25 0.78
N PRO A 8 -39.69 -9.37 -0.23
CA PRO A 8 -38.55 -8.91 -1.02
C PRO A 8 -37.63 -7.93 -0.28
N LEU A 9 -38.15 -7.19 0.70
CA LEU A 9 -37.35 -6.21 1.47
C LEU A 9 -36.34 -6.91 2.40
N LEU A 10 -36.74 -8.05 2.99
CA LEU A 10 -35.91 -8.84 3.91
C LEU A 10 -34.71 -9.49 3.23
N LEU A 11 -34.87 -9.92 1.97
CA LEU A 11 -33.78 -10.45 1.14
C LEU A 11 -32.77 -9.36 0.77
N LEU A 12 -33.24 -8.13 0.54
CA LEU A 12 -32.39 -6.99 0.20
C LEU A 12 -31.55 -6.55 1.41
N VAL A 13 -32.15 -6.55 2.61
CA VAL A 13 -31.41 -6.30 3.87
C VAL A 13 -30.39 -7.39 4.14
N ALA A 14 -30.72 -8.67 3.94
CA ALA A 14 -29.75 -9.76 4.06
C ALA A 14 -28.58 -9.60 3.07
N SER A 15 -28.84 -9.17 1.84
CA SER A 15 -27.78 -8.93 0.84
C SER A 15 -26.80 -7.81 1.22
N LEU A 16 -27.28 -6.77 1.93
CA LEU A 16 -26.43 -5.68 2.43
C LEU A 16 -25.46 -6.14 3.53
N PHE A 17 -25.81 -7.18 4.31
CA PHE A 17 -24.91 -7.78 5.30
C PHE A 17 -23.86 -8.74 4.69
N PHE A 18 -24.07 -9.18 3.44
CA PHE A 18 -23.11 -10.01 2.70
C PHE A 18 -22.24 -9.22 1.73
N LEU A 19 -22.46 -7.91 1.55
CA LEU A 19 -21.51 -7.04 0.86
C LEU A 19 -20.32 -6.85 1.79
N PRO A 20 -19.17 -7.49 1.52
CA PRO A 20 -17.97 -7.19 2.26
C PRO A 20 -17.70 -5.71 2.01
N ALA A 21 -17.33 -4.98 3.07
CA ALA A 21 -16.88 -3.62 2.97
C ALA A 21 -15.73 -3.52 1.95
N LEU A 22 -16.04 -3.24 0.69
CA LEU A 22 -15.08 -3.05 -0.40
C LEU A 22 -14.49 -1.62 -0.40
N HIS A 23 -14.63 -0.91 0.70
CA HIS A 23 -14.02 0.41 0.89
C HIS A 23 -12.60 0.22 1.43
N GLY A 24 -11.62 0.05 0.54
CA GLY A 24 -10.22 0.16 0.94
C GLY A 24 -9.25 -0.85 0.35
N ALA A 25 -9.60 -1.57 -0.72
CA ALA A 25 -8.59 -2.28 -1.49
C ALA A 25 -7.72 -1.24 -2.21
N ILE A 26 -6.42 -1.20 -1.88
CA ILE A 26 -5.43 -0.43 -2.61
C ILE A 26 -5.02 -1.27 -3.81
N ASP A 27 -5.35 -0.80 -5.00
CA ASP A 27 -4.84 -1.40 -6.23
C ASP A 27 -3.37 -0.99 -6.41
N PHE A 28 -2.52 -1.97 -6.69
CA PHE A 28 -1.09 -1.75 -6.95
C PHE A 28 -0.63 -2.57 -8.16
N GLU A 29 0.24 -1.98 -8.97
CA GLU A 29 0.86 -2.62 -10.13
C GLU A 29 2.35 -2.25 -10.19
N TYR A 30 3.15 -3.13 -10.77
CA TYR A 30 4.55 -2.84 -11.06
C TYR A 30 4.68 -1.96 -12.30
N CYS A 31 5.49 -0.90 -12.21
CA CYS A 31 5.83 -0.02 -13.35
C CYS A 31 6.21 -0.77 -14.63
N GLY A 32 6.97 -1.86 -14.49
CA GLY A 32 7.54 -2.59 -15.62
C GLY A 32 6.66 -3.69 -16.20
N LYS A 33 5.48 -3.98 -15.64
CA LYS A 33 4.63 -5.17 -15.90
C LYS A 33 5.31 -6.55 -15.75
N ASN A 34 6.64 -6.59 -15.69
CA ASN A 34 7.47 -7.78 -15.53
C ASN A 34 7.83 -8.07 -14.06
N GLY A 35 7.18 -7.39 -13.11
CA GLY A 35 7.48 -7.50 -11.68
C GLY A 35 8.64 -6.62 -11.24
N ASN A 36 9.20 -6.92 -10.06
CA ASN A 36 10.39 -6.29 -9.51
C ASN A 36 11.53 -7.32 -9.44
N ASP A 37 12.76 -6.91 -9.75
CA ASP A 37 13.95 -7.74 -9.73
C ASP A 37 14.30 -8.31 -8.34
N TYR A 38 13.88 -7.63 -7.28
CA TYR A 38 14.18 -7.99 -5.90
C TYR A 38 13.15 -8.94 -5.28
N GLY A 39 11.95 -9.04 -5.84
CA GLY A 39 10.89 -9.84 -5.22
C GLY A 39 9.49 -9.53 -5.73
N ASN A 40 8.51 -10.10 -5.04
CA ASN A 40 7.10 -9.87 -5.27
C ASN A 40 6.48 -9.13 -4.07
N VAL A 41 5.85 -8.00 -4.32
CA VAL A 41 4.87 -7.37 -3.44
C VAL A 41 3.55 -8.12 -3.56
N ASN A 42 3.10 -8.65 -2.43
CA ASN A 42 1.85 -9.39 -2.31
C ASN A 42 0.69 -8.47 -1.89
N ARG A 43 0.99 -7.46 -1.07
CA ARG A 43 -0.02 -6.61 -0.44
C ARG A 43 0.55 -5.27 -0.01
N ILE A 44 -0.26 -4.22 -0.17
CA ILE A 44 0.00 -2.90 0.38
C ILE A 44 -1.15 -2.53 1.34
N GLU A 45 -0.79 -2.00 2.50
CA GLU A 45 -1.75 -1.36 3.41
C GLU A 45 -1.32 0.07 3.68
N ILE A 46 -2.28 0.95 3.93
CA ILE A 46 -2.04 2.32 4.38
C ILE A 46 -2.73 2.48 5.72
N SER A 47 -2.03 3.00 6.72
CA SER A 47 -2.68 3.40 7.97
C SER A 47 -3.67 4.52 7.68
N GLN A 48 -4.96 4.24 7.83
CA GLN A 48 -5.98 5.26 7.79
C GLN A 48 -5.86 6.09 9.07
N ASN A 49 -5.06 7.15 9.04
CA ASN A 49 -5.09 8.17 10.09
C ASN A 49 -5.58 9.50 9.51
N PRO A 50 -6.90 9.68 9.33
CA PRO A 50 -7.43 10.96 8.90
C PRO A 50 -7.49 11.89 10.12
N SER A 51 -6.36 12.51 10.49
CA SER A 51 -6.44 13.75 11.28
C SER A 51 -6.73 14.88 10.30
N VAL A 52 -7.98 14.94 9.82
CA VAL A 52 -8.46 15.99 8.92
C VAL A 52 -8.77 17.23 9.76
N GLY A 53 -7.72 17.93 10.17
CA GLY A 53 -7.78 19.31 10.61
C GLY A 53 -7.36 20.22 9.45
N PRO A 54 -7.97 21.41 9.28
CA PRO A 54 -7.71 22.29 8.13
C PRO A 54 -6.26 22.85 8.04
N GLU A 55 -5.39 22.54 9.00
CA GLU A 55 -4.02 23.10 9.08
C GLU A 55 -2.89 22.06 9.16
N GLU A 56 -3.20 20.76 9.24
CA GLU A 56 -2.18 19.73 9.48
C GLU A 56 -2.02 18.85 8.23
N SER A 57 -0.85 18.85 7.61
CA SER A 57 -0.50 17.89 6.57
C SER A 57 -0.63 16.48 7.14
N SER A 58 -1.68 15.74 6.75
CA SER A 58 -1.87 14.37 7.22
C SER A 58 -0.76 13.50 6.64
N SER A 59 0.10 12.96 7.50
CA SER A 59 1.09 11.98 7.12
C SER A 59 0.52 10.57 7.33
N LEU A 60 0.88 9.66 6.43
CA LEU A 60 0.39 8.28 6.39
C LEU A 60 1.57 7.33 6.62
N THR A 61 1.28 6.13 7.11
CA THR A 61 2.24 5.02 7.11
C THR A 61 1.83 4.01 6.07
N ILE A 62 2.76 3.60 5.23
CA ILE A 62 2.54 2.58 4.20
C ILE A 62 3.22 1.29 4.64
N TYR A 63 2.50 0.19 4.61
CA TYR A 63 3.03 -1.14 4.87
C TYR A 63 3.09 -1.92 3.57
N VAL A 64 4.29 -2.38 3.20
CA VAL A 64 4.52 -3.17 1.99
C VAL A 64 4.92 -4.58 2.40
N TYR A 65 4.08 -5.55 2.05
CA TYR A 65 4.31 -6.96 2.30
C TYR A 65 4.73 -7.65 1.02
N GLY A 66 5.79 -8.43 1.10
CA GLY A 66 6.30 -9.14 -0.06
C GLY A 66 7.17 -10.34 0.27
N SER A 67 7.65 -10.99 -0.78
CA SER A 67 8.64 -12.07 -0.74
C SER A 67 9.86 -11.69 -1.58
N ALA A 68 11.05 -11.85 -1.03
CA ALA A 68 12.30 -11.58 -1.74
C ALA A 68 12.65 -12.74 -2.67
N SER A 69 12.96 -12.42 -3.92
CA SER A 69 13.46 -13.40 -4.91
C SER A 69 15.00 -13.41 -4.98
N LYS A 70 15.63 -12.33 -4.49
CA LYS A 70 17.08 -12.14 -4.44
C LYS A 70 17.43 -11.50 -3.11
N ASN A 71 18.70 -11.62 -2.72
CA ASN A 71 19.19 -10.94 -1.54
C ASN A 71 19.13 -9.43 -1.75
N ILE A 72 18.56 -8.70 -0.79
CA ILE A 72 18.46 -7.24 -0.80
C ILE A 72 19.45 -6.68 0.22
N THR A 73 20.56 -6.16 -0.28
CA THR A 73 21.73 -5.79 0.52
C THR A 73 21.49 -4.56 1.39
N VAL A 74 22.27 -4.47 2.47
CA VAL A 74 22.39 -3.25 3.27
C VAL A 74 22.84 -2.09 2.38
N GLY A 75 22.17 -0.94 2.48
CA GLY A 75 22.42 0.25 1.66
C GLY A 75 21.47 0.40 0.46
N THR A 76 20.61 -0.58 0.17
CA THR A 76 19.49 -0.40 -0.75
C THR A 76 18.57 0.70 -0.25
N LEU A 77 18.18 1.58 -1.16
CA LEU A 77 17.26 2.67 -0.89
C LEU A 77 15.85 2.32 -1.35
N VAL A 78 14.87 2.74 -0.55
CA VAL A 78 13.45 2.61 -0.84
C VAL A 78 12.92 4.00 -1.13
N TYR A 79 12.43 4.21 -2.35
CA TYR A 79 11.86 5.48 -2.78
C TYR A 79 10.35 5.40 -2.79
N VAL A 80 9.71 6.42 -2.23
CA VAL A 80 8.28 6.64 -2.33
C VAL A 80 8.08 7.83 -3.24
N THR A 81 7.51 7.59 -4.41
CA THR A 81 7.21 8.64 -5.39
C THR A 81 5.70 8.71 -5.64
N PHE A 82 5.25 9.88 -6.07
CA PHE A 82 3.92 10.08 -6.61
C PHE A 82 4.01 10.36 -8.10
N LYS A 83 3.00 9.92 -8.84
CA LYS A 83 2.83 10.23 -10.24
C LYS A 83 1.47 10.88 -10.47
N ASP A 84 1.48 12.00 -11.18
CA ASP A 84 0.28 12.71 -11.65
C ASP A 84 0.49 13.07 -13.12
N GLY A 85 -0.23 12.39 -14.01
CA GLY A 85 0.00 12.46 -15.46
C GLY A 85 1.44 12.09 -15.85
N GLU A 86 2.17 13.04 -16.43
CA GLU A 86 3.59 12.89 -16.79
C GLU A 86 4.55 13.30 -15.67
N PHE A 87 4.06 13.94 -14.62
CA PHE A 87 4.88 14.38 -13.50
C PHE A 87 5.15 13.23 -12.55
N THR A 88 6.41 13.03 -12.19
CA THR A 88 6.81 12.11 -11.10
C THR A 88 7.60 12.90 -10.07
N GLY A 89 7.10 12.92 -8.83
CA GLY A 89 7.74 13.60 -7.71
C GLY A 89 8.19 12.63 -6.63
N LEU A 90 9.32 12.92 -6.00
CA LEU A 90 9.81 12.16 -4.84
C LEU A 90 9.12 12.68 -3.57
N LEU A 91 8.43 11.80 -2.85
CA LEU A 91 7.85 12.13 -1.54
C LEU A 91 8.87 11.88 -0.42
N LYS A 92 9.50 10.70 -0.42
CA LYS A 92 10.44 10.30 0.64
C LYS A 92 11.40 9.21 0.17
N THR A 93 12.57 9.19 0.80
CA THR A 93 13.58 8.15 0.63
C THR A 93 13.89 7.55 1.98
N TYR A 94 14.02 6.23 2.03
CA TYR A 94 14.40 5.49 3.23
C TYR A 94 15.58 4.57 2.92
N ASN A 95 16.42 4.30 3.92
CA ASN A 95 17.29 3.14 3.85
C ASN A 95 16.47 1.90 4.17
N LEU A 96 16.69 0.80 3.45
CA LEU A 96 15.97 -0.46 3.65
C LEU A 96 15.96 -0.89 5.12
N CYS A 97 17.10 -0.79 5.80
CA CYS A 97 17.24 -1.24 7.17
C CYS A 97 16.51 -0.37 8.20
N ASP A 98 16.19 0.88 7.85
CA ASP A 98 15.43 1.77 8.74
C ASP A 98 13.93 1.44 8.72
N VAL A 99 13.47 0.80 7.64
CA VAL A 99 12.05 0.52 7.38
C VAL A 99 11.73 -0.98 7.37
N SER A 100 12.69 -1.83 7.69
CA SER A 100 12.52 -3.29 7.72
C SER A 100 13.26 -3.89 8.92
N ALA A 101 13.08 -5.19 9.15
CA ALA A 101 13.75 -5.91 10.22
C ALA A 101 15.20 -6.33 9.88
N CYS A 102 15.92 -5.58 9.02
CA CYS A 102 17.33 -5.84 8.79
C CYS A 102 18.13 -5.69 10.08
N ASN A 103 19.18 -6.49 10.23
CA ASN A 103 20.24 -6.18 11.18
C ASN A 103 21.43 -5.59 10.41
N THR A 104 22.39 -4.95 11.08
CA THR A 104 23.50 -4.21 10.44
C THR A 104 24.39 -5.06 9.52
N GLU A 105 24.25 -6.39 9.54
CA GLU A 105 24.95 -7.34 8.68
C GLU A 105 23.98 -8.16 7.79
N ALA A 106 22.66 -8.04 7.99
CA ALA A 106 21.64 -8.85 7.34
C ALA A 106 20.92 -8.06 6.25
N GLU A 107 21.19 -8.52 5.04
CA GLU A 107 20.33 -8.40 3.89
C GLU A 107 18.97 -9.06 4.14
N ILE A 108 17.94 -8.64 3.39
CA ILE A 108 16.74 -9.46 3.26
C ILE A 108 17.12 -10.66 2.38
N GLU A 109 17.19 -11.84 2.97
CA GLU A 109 17.60 -13.06 2.27
C GLU A 109 16.60 -13.47 1.19
N ALA A 110 17.10 -13.97 0.06
CA ALA A 110 16.28 -14.56 -0.98
C ALA A 110 15.42 -15.71 -0.41
N GLY A 111 14.17 -15.77 -0.85
CA GLY A 111 13.19 -16.77 -0.40
C GLY A 111 12.49 -16.43 0.92
N THR A 112 12.82 -15.30 1.56
CA THR A 112 12.14 -14.84 2.78
C THR A 112 11.01 -13.85 2.49
N ASN A 113 10.04 -13.79 3.39
CA ASN A 113 9.02 -12.75 3.37
C ASN A 113 9.54 -11.50 4.09
N PHE A 114 9.18 -10.33 3.59
CA PHE A 114 9.54 -9.05 4.17
C PHE A 114 8.31 -8.17 4.43
N LEU A 115 8.48 -7.28 5.40
CA LEU A 115 7.58 -6.17 5.69
C LEU A 115 8.41 -4.89 5.67
N LEU A 116 8.02 -3.95 4.81
CA LEU A 116 8.51 -2.57 4.88
C LEU A 116 7.47 -1.69 5.54
N THR A 117 7.89 -0.93 6.55
CA THR A 117 7.07 0.08 7.23
C THR A 117 7.60 1.45 6.85
N LEU A 118 6.85 2.20 6.04
CA LEU A 118 7.23 3.49 5.48
C LEU A 118 6.46 4.61 6.19
N PRO A 119 7.00 5.20 7.28
CA PRO A 119 6.27 6.17 8.10
C PRO A 119 6.39 7.61 7.58
N GLU A 120 5.39 8.42 7.91
CA GLU A 120 5.30 9.85 7.62
C GLU A 120 5.43 10.18 6.11
N VAL A 121 4.76 9.40 5.27
CA VAL A 121 4.58 9.75 3.85
C VAL A 121 3.51 10.82 3.77
N LEU A 122 3.83 11.98 3.17
CA LEU A 122 2.88 13.08 3.05
C LEU A 122 1.71 12.68 2.13
N TYR A 123 0.48 12.78 2.65
CA TYR A 123 -0.71 12.67 1.82
C TYR A 123 -0.94 13.97 1.08
N VAL A 124 -0.64 13.97 -0.21
CA VAL A 124 -1.07 15.01 -1.13
C VAL A 124 -2.42 14.57 -1.71
N GLY A 125 -3.50 15.23 -1.32
CA GLY A 125 -4.90 14.87 -1.64
C GLY A 125 -5.26 14.99 -3.11
N PHE A 126 -4.56 14.26 -3.98
CA PHE A 126 -4.88 14.11 -5.39
C PHE A 126 -5.74 12.86 -5.59
N ASP A 127 -6.77 12.97 -6.42
CA ASP A 127 -7.82 11.95 -6.58
C ASP A 127 -7.32 10.63 -7.22
N GLU A 128 -6.11 10.59 -7.77
CA GLU A 128 -5.48 9.39 -8.38
C GLU A 128 -3.99 9.26 -8.00
N VAL A 129 -3.66 9.02 -6.72
CA VAL A 129 -2.26 8.81 -6.33
C VAL A 129 -1.82 7.38 -6.62
N THR A 130 -0.98 7.21 -7.65
CA THR A 130 -0.18 5.99 -7.81
C THR A 130 1.07 6.11 -6.94
N ILE A 131 1.13 5.34 -5.85
CA ILE A 131 2.33 5.25 -5.01
C ILE A 131 3.27 4.22 -5.63
N LEU A 132 4.43 4.68 -6.08
CA LEU A 132 5.44 3.82 -6.66
C LEU A 132 6.56 3.60 -5.65
N THR A 133 6.76 2.34 -5.28
CA THR A 133 7.89 1.92 -4.45
C THR A 133 8.96 1.29 -5.33
N PHE A 134 10.12 1.93 -5.40
CA PHE A 134 11.29 1.41 -6.12
C PHE A 134 12.36 0.93 -5.15
N PHE A 135 13.04 -0.14 -5.55
CA PHE A 135 14.28 -0.63 -4.95
C PHE A 135 15.40 -0.35 -5.95
N THR A 136 16.50 0.28 -5.51
CA THR A 136 17.72 0.48 -6.32
C THR A 136 18.92 -0.15 -5.66
#